data_AF-A0A835YIY4-F1
#
_entry.id   AF-A0A835YIY4-F1
#
_cell.length_a   1.000
_cell.length_b   1.000
_cell.length_c   1.000
_cell.angle_alpha   90.00
_cell.angle_beta   90.00
_cell.angle_gamma   90.00
#
_symmetry.space_group_name_H-M   'P 1'
#
loop_
_entity.id
_entity.type
_entity.pdbx_description
1 polymer ?
#
loop_
_entity_poly.entity_id
_entity_poly.type
_entity_poly.pdbx_seq_one_letter_code
_entity_poly.pdbx_strand_id
1 'polypeptide(L)'
;MLAGIATVLGGVAAPLPSQAGILEGTVSWWKDRKKENSFKLIAPLKVAQQRLEAAAGKLKEEASPVEVLQLVRSSSLNCYVYEALPGDSFETRTSLFTQSNNFGSDPCTFRIIIKNAVAFAPPADKDRGADLLNSLILSYQKLDSELEAAADGGAEARDRAQQQLASTLQIAYAMEGFVREMFSAM
;
A
#
# COMPACT_ATOMS: atom_id res chain seq x y z
N MET A 1 67.27 -37.67 -32.88
CA MET A 1 66.15 -38.48 -32.36
C MET A 1 65.52 -37.74 -31.19
N LEU A 2 64.18 -37.67 -31.20
CA LEU A 2 63.26 -37.29 -30.13
C LEU A 2 63.16 -35.81 -29.73
N ALA A 3 62.22 -35.15 -30.42
CA ALA A 3 61.45 -34.02 -29.95
C ALA A 3 60.51 -34.42 -28.80
N GLY A 4 60.31 -33.53 -27.83
CA GLY A 4 59.26 -33.63 -26.80
C GLY A 4 58.48 -32.33 -26.77
N ILE A 5 57.28 -32.35 -27.36
CA ILE A 5 56.35 -31.23 -27.48
C ILE A 5 55.61 -31.05 -26.15
N ALA A 6 55.65 -29.85 -25.59
CA ALA A 6 54.81 -29.44 -24.47
C ALA A 6 53.38 -29.14 -25.00
N THR A 7 52.43 -30.00 -24.67
CA THR A 7 51.01 -29.81 -24.97
C THR A 7 50.43 -28.79 -24.00
N VAL A 8 50.21 -27.56 -24.49
CA VAL A 8 49.35 -26.58 -23.84
C VAL A 8 47.90 -27.03 -24.07
N LEU A 9 47.30 -27.68 -23.07
CA LEU A 9 45.85 -27.93 -23.08
C LEU A 9 45.15 -26.60 -22.79
N GLY A 10 44.72 -25.95 -23.87
CA GLY A 10 43.83 -24.80 -23.82
C GLY A 10 42.54 -25.15 -23.09
N GLY A 11 42.30 -24.47 -21.97
CA GLY A 11 41.00 -24.43 -21.34
C GLY A 11 40.02 -23.74 -22.28
N VAL A 12 39.16 -24.52 -22.91
CA VAL A 12 37.93 -24.01 -23.52
C VAL A 12 36.96 -23.78 -22.37
N ALA A 13 37.05 -22.61 -21.75
CA ALA A 13 35.96 -22.12 -20.91
C ALA A 13 34.76 -21.90 -21.85
N ALA A 14 33.80 -22.82 -21.81
CA ALA A 14 32.49 -22.58 -22.39
C ALA A 14 31.95 -21.27 -21.79
N PRO A 15 31.42 -20.33 -22.59
CA PRO A 15 30.78 -19.16 -22.03
C PRO A 15 29.64 -19.64 -21.13
N LEU A 16 29.68 -19.26 -19.85
CA LEU A 16 28.56 -19.49 -18.93
C LEU A 16 27.30 -18.97 -19.62
N PRO A 17 26.22 -19.78 -19.72
CA PRO A 17 24.97 -19.31 -20.29
C PRO A 17 24.60 -18.02 -19.57
N SER A 18 24.39 -16.97 -20.36
CA SER A 18 24.26 -15.60 -19.90
C SER A 18 23.26 -15.53 -18.74
N GLN A 19 23.72 -15.16 -17.55
CA GLN A 19 22.85 -14.89 -16.40
C GLN A 19 21.76 -13.86 -16.75
N ALA A 20 22.00 -13.03 -17.77
CA ALA A 20 21.04 -12.12 -18.37
C ALA A 20 19.77 -12.83 -18.89
N GLY A 21 19.89 -13.96 -19.62
CA GLY A 21 18.73 -14.66 -20.18
C GLY A 21 17.89 -15.37 -19.11
N ILE A 22 18.51 -15.80 -18.02
CA ILE A 22 17.82 -16.41 -16.87
C ILE A 22 17.06 -15.32 -16.11
N LEU A 23 17.68 -14.16 -15.84
CA LEU A 23 17.02 -13.03 -15.17
C LEU A 23 15.86 -12.48 -16.01
N GLU A 24 16.04 -12.36 -17.32
CA GLU A 24 15.01 -11.85 -18.23
C GLU A 24 13.80 -12.79 -18.32
N GLY A 25 14.02 -14.11 -18.37
CA GLY A 25 12.95 -15.12 -18.29
C GLY A 25 12.27 -15.20 -16.92
N THR A 26 12.99 -14.91 -15.84
CA THR A 26 12.42 -14.90 -14.48
C THR A 26 11.57 -13.65 -14.24
N VAL A 27 12.00 -12.50 -14.78
CA VAL A 27 11.28 -11.22 -14.70
C VAL A 27 10.01 -11.25 -15.55
N SER A 28 10.05 -11.81 -16.76
CA SER A 28 8.84 -11.97 -17.59
C SER A 28 7.82 -12.89 -16.92
N TRP A 29 8.27 -14.05 -16.42
CA TRP A 29 7.41 -14.98 -15.66
C TRP A 29 6.79 -14.32 -14.42
N TRP A 30 7.54 -13.48 -13.69
CA TRP A 30 7.01 -12.74 -12.55
C TRP A 30 5.99 -11.66 -12.95
N LYS A 31 6.24 -10.95 -14.06
CA LYS A 31 5.29 -9.97 -14.62
C LYS A 31 3.97 -10.64 -15.02
N ASP A 32 4.03 -11.80 -15.67
CA ASP A 32 2.85 -12.56 -16.10
C ASP A 32 2.01 -13.02 -14.89
N ARG A 33 2.65 -13.60 -13.87
CA ARG A 33 1.94 -14.00 -12.62
C ARG A 33 1.32 -12.81 -11.89
N LYS A 34 2.00 -11.67 -11.92
CA LYS A 34 1.52 -10.44 -11.27
C LYS A 34 0.32 -9.85 -12.02
N LYS A 35 0.28 -9.95 -13.35
CA LYS A 35 -0.87 -9.60 -14.17
C LYS A 35 -2.08 -10.48 -13.86
N GLU A 36 -1.88 -11.79 -13.78
CA GLU A 36 -2.93 -12.76 -13.41
C GLU A 36 -3.46 -12.57 -11.99
N ASN A 37 -2.61 -12.15 -11.04
CA ASN A 37 -2.99 -11.94 -9.64
C ASN A 37 -3.29 -10.47 -9.28
N SER A 38 -3.29 -9.56 -10.26
CA SER A 38 -3.51 -8.12 -10.06
C SER A 38 -4.80 -7.80 -9.30
N PHE A 39 -5.85 -8.60 -9.53
CA PHE A 39 -7.13 -8.50 -8.80
C PHE A 39 -6.97 -8.66 -7.28
N LYS A 40 -6.09 -9.56 -6.83
CA LYS A 40 -5.85 -9.79 -5.38
C LYS A 40 -5.13 -8.61 -4.72
N LEU A 41 -4.33 -7.86 -5.48
CA LEU A 41 -3.63 -6.67 -4.98
C LEU A 41 -4.55 -5.44 -4.96
N ILE A 42 -5.56 -5.40 -5.83
CA ILE A 42 -6.56 -4.31 -5.87
C ILE A 42 -7.68 -4.51 -4.85
N ALA A 43 -8.02 -5.76 -4.49
CA ALA A 43 -9.14 -6.04 -3.60
C ALA A 43 -9.09 -5.26 -2.26
N PRO A 44 -7.95 -5.15 -1.54
CA PRO A 44 -7.91 -4.36 -0.31
C PRO A 44 -8.15 -2.85 -0.53
N LEU A 45 -7.71 -2.28 -1.67
CA LEU A 45 -8.02 -0.89 -2.02
C LEU A 45 -9.52 -0.68 -2.18
N LYS A 46 -10.22 -1.59 -2.86
CA LYS A 46 -11.67 -1.51 -3.04
C LYS A 46 -12.41 -1.61 -1.71
N VAL A 47 -11.97 -2.50 -0.82
CA VAL A 47 -12.54 -2.60 0.53
C VAL A 47 -12.33 -1.30 1.32
N ALA A 48 -11.16 -0.68 1.21
CA ALA A 48 -10.90 0.61 1.84
C ALA A 48 -11.82 1.71 1.28
N GLN A 49 -11.97 1.81 -0.05
CA GLN A 49 -12.89 2.75 -0.71
C GLN A 49 -14.34 2.55 -0.27
N GLN A 50 -14.83 1.31 -0.26
CA GLN A 50 -16.19 0.98 0.19
C GLN A 50 -16.43 1.40 1.65
N ARG A 51 -15.43 1.25 2.52
CA ARG A 51 -15.52 1.71 3.92
C ARG A 51 -15.53 3.23 4.03
N LEU A 52 -14.74 3.94 3.20
CA LEU A 52 -14.78 5.41 3.13
C LEU A 52 -16.10 5.92 2.57
N GLU A 53 -16.68 5.25 1.55
CA GLU A 53 -18.01 5.55 1.02
C GLU A 53 -19.09 5.35 2.08
N ALA A 54 -19.02 4.24 2.84
CA ALA A 54 -19.93 3.99 3.96
C ALA A 54 -19.78 5.03 5.07
N ALA A 55 -18.55 5.44 5.39
CA ALA A 55 -18.27 6.53 6.32
C ALA A 55 -18.89 7.85 5.83
N ALA A 56 -18.83 8.12 4.52
CA ALA A 56 -19.43 9.32 3.93
C ALA A 56 -20.96 9.29 3.98
N GLY A 57 -21.56 8.12 3.76
CA GLY A 57 -23.00 7.90 3.96
C GLY A 57 -23.40 8.21 5.40
N LYS A 58 -22.71 7.61 6.38
CA LYS A 58 -22.98 7.85 7.80
C LYS A 58 -22.81 9.31 8.21
N LEU A 59 -21.79 10.00 7.72
CA LEU A 59 -21.56 11.40 8.07
C LEU A 59 -22.70 12.31 7.55
N LYS A 60 -23.25 12.01 6.36
CA LYS A 60 -24.42 12.69 5.79
C LYS A 60 -25.73 12.40 6.54
N GLU A 61 -25.88 11.20 7.07
CA GLU A 61 -27.03 10.79 7.90
C GLU A 61 -26.94 11.31 9.34
N GLU A 62 -26.05 12.26 9.62
CA GLU A 62 -25.81 12.81 10.95
C GLU A 62 -25.41 11.78 12.02
N ALA A 63 -24.84 10.65 11.61
CA ALA A 63 -24.36 9.63 12.53
C ALA A 63 -23.26 10.18 13.47
N SER A 64 -23.07 9.49 14.60
CA SER A 64 -22.04 9.81 15.57
C SER A 64 -20.65 9.83 14.91
N PRO A 65 -19.83 10.89 15.11
CA PRO A 65 -18.45 10.94 14.60
C PRO A 65 -17.62 9.72 15.01
N VAL A 66 -17.90 9.12 16.17
CA VAL A 66 -17.23 7.90 16.66
C VAL A 66 -17.49 6.70 15.75
N GLU A 67 -18.72 6.52 15.25
CA GLU A 67 -19.02 5.44 14.29
C GLU A 67 -18.31 5.65 12.96
N VAL A 68 -18.24 6.90 12.50
CA VAL A 68 -17.54 7.26 11.27
C VAL A 68 -16.03 7.02 11.43
N LEU A 69 -15.48 7.37 12.58
CA LEU A 69 -14.07 7.18 12.93
C LEU A 69 -13.66 5.70 12.92
N GLN A 70 -14.51 4.81 13.45
CA GLN A 70 -14.26 3.36 13.37
C GLN A 70 -14.17 2.85 11.93
N LEU A 71 -15.05 3.32 11.04
CA LEU A 71 -14.99 2.96 9.62
C LEU A 71 -13.71 3.50 8.97
N VAL A 72 -13.37 4.76 9.22
CA VAL A 72 -12.15 5.41 8.67
C VAL A 72 -10.90 4.67 9.11
N ARG A 73 -10.74 4.40 10.41
CA ARG A 73 -9.60 3.68 10.98
C ARG A 73 -9.49 2.27 10.38
N SER A 74 -10.59 1.55 10.28
CA SER A 74 -10.61 0.23 9.62
C SER A 74 -10.24 0.29 8.13
N SER A 75 -10.60 1.37 7.42
CA SER A 75 -10.29 1.55 6.00
C SER A 75 -8.82 1.87 5.73
N SER A 76 -8.08 2.33 6.75
CA SER A 76 -6.66 2.68 6.63
C SER A 76 -5.72 1.48 6.47
N LEU A 77 -6.23 0.27 6.73
CA LEU A 77 -5.49 -0.99 6.62
C LEU A 77 -4.13 -0.97 7.32
N ASN A 78 -4.11 -0.43 8.56
CA ASN A 78 -2.95 -0.34 9.45
C ASN A 78 -1.81 0.57 8.94
N CYS A 79 -2.15 1.59 8.15
CA CYS A 79 -1.15 2.49 7.58
C CYS A 79 -0.75 3.68 8.45
N TYR A 80 -1.42 3.89 9.58
CA TYR A 80 -1.00 4.81 10.64
C TYR A 80 -1.41 4.28 12.01
N VAL A 81 -0.82 4.84 13.05
CA VAL A 81 -1.13 4.55 14.45
C VAL A 81 -2.09 5.61 14.96
N TYR A 82 -3.10 5.18 15.72
CA TYR A 82 -4.10 6.03 16.35
C TYR A 82 -4.38 5.55 17.77
N GLU A 83 -4.98 6.42 18.58
CA GLU A 83 -5.36 6.06 19.94
C GLU A 83 -6.61 5.19 19.95
N ALA A 84 -6.63 4.16 20.79
CA ALA A 84 -7.81 3.31 20.93
C ALA A 84 -8.98 4.10 21.50
N LEU A 85 -10.18 3.88 20.96
CA LEU A 85 -11.38 4.49 21.49
C LEU A 85 -11.73 3.89 22.87
N PRO A 86 -12.43 4.65 23.75
CA PRO A 86 -12.82 4.16 25.08
C PRO A 86 -13.61 2.83 25.03
N GLY A 87 -14.33 2.57 23.93
CA GLY A 87 -15.09 1.34 23.69
C GLY A 87 -14.37 0.23 22.94
N ASP A 88 -13.10 0.42 22.53
CA ASP A 88 -12.36 -0.60 21.79
C ASP A 88 -11.96 -1.79 22.68
N SER A 89 -12.00 -2.99 22.10
CA SER A 89 -11.68 -4.23 22.78
C SER A 89 -10.19 -4.31 23.18
N PHE A 90 -9.88 -5.20 24.11
CA PHE A 90 -8.51 -5.44 24.54
C PHE A 90 -7.61 -5.90 23.38
N GLU A 91 -8.17 -6.68 22.44
CA GLU A 91 -7.49 -7.12 21.22
C GLU A 91 -7.13 -5.94 20.32
N THR A 92 -8.05 -4.99 20.09
CA THR A 92 -7.79 -3.78 19.30
C THR A 92 -6.67 -2.95 19.92
N ARG A 93 -6.70 -2.74 21.24
CA ARG A 93 -5.64 -2.02 21.96
C ARG A 93 -4.29 -2.71 21.86
N THR A 94 -4.27 -4.03 22.01
CA THR A 94 -3.05 -4.84 21.88
C THR A 94 -2.51 -4.79 20.45
N SER A 95 -3.38 -4.88 19.44
CA SER A 95 -3.00 -4.74 18.04
C SER A 95 -2.35 -3.38 17.76
N LEU A 96 -2.93 -2.28 18.24
CA LEU A 96 -2.37 -0.94 18.09
C LEU A 96 -1.00 -0.81 18.76
N PHE A 97 -0.83 -1.41 19.94
CA PHE A 97 0.47 -1.46 20.63
C PHE A 97 1.52 -2.27 19.86
N THR A 98 1.13 -3.39 19.23
CA THR A 98 2.06 -4.15 18.38
C THR A 98 2.44 -3.39 17.11
N GLN A 99 1.50 -2.61 16.56
CA GLN A 99 1.71 -1.78 15.38
C GLN A 99 2.66 -0.61 15.67
N SER A 100 2.56 0.01 16.84
CA SER A 100 3.46 1.10 17.25
C SER A 100 4.88 0.63 17.53
N ASN A 101 5.07 -0.61 17.98
CA ASN A 101 6.38 -1.16 18.32
C ASN A 101 7.19 -1.72 17.14
N ASN A 102 6.69 -1.65 15.90
CA ASN A 102 7.44 -1.92 14.65
C ASN A 102 8.46 -3.06 14.74
N PHE A 103 8.03 -4.26 15.16
CA PHE A 103 8.88 -5.47 15.24
C PHE A 103 9.21 -6.05 13.84
N GLY A 104 9.77 -5.23 12.94
CA GLY A 104 10.40 -5.65 11.69
C GLY A 104 9.48 -5.86 10.48
N SER A 105 8.16 -5.90 10.64
CA SER A 105 7.21 -5.95 9.52
C SER A 105 6.44 -4.64 9.40
N ASP A 106 6.33 -4.13 8.17
CA ASP A 106 5.52 -2.96 7.83
C ASP A 106 4.05 -3.37 7.75
N PRO A 107 3.20 -2.97 8.72
CA PRO A 107 1.81 -3.40 8.78
C PRO A 107 0.94 -2.71 7.73
N CYS A 108 1.43 -1.64 7.09
CA CYS A 108 0.66 -0.85 6.15
C CYS A 108 0.38 -1.63 4.86
N THR A 109 -0.86 -2.07 4.70
CA THR A 109 -1.28 -2.85 3.52
C THR A 109 -1.09 -2.06 2.23
N PHE A 110 -1.37 -0.74 2.23
CA PHE A 110 -1.14 0.10 1.06
C PHE A 110 0.33 0.16 0.65
N ARG A 111 1.26 0.17 1.62
CA ARG A 111 2.68 0.16 1.31
C ARG A 111 3.10 -1.14 0.64
N ILE A 112 2.56 -2.27 1.11
CA ILE A 112 2.78 -3.59 0.47
C ILE A 112 2.25 -3.56 -0.97
N ILE A 113 1.04 -3.04 -1.19
CA ILE A 113 0.46 -2.96 -2.53
C ILE A 113 1.31 -2.10 -3.47
N ILE A 114 1.70 -0.89 -3.05
CA ILE A 114 2.53 0.00 -3.87
C ILE A 114 3.88 -0.64 -4.17
N LYS A 115 4.58 -1.17 -3.15
CA LYS A 115 5.87 -1.89 -3.34
C LYS A 115 5.73 -2.99 -4.38
N ASN A 116 4.65 -3.76 -4.32
CA ASN A 116 4.38 -4.79 -5.31
C ASN A 116 4.11 -4.18 -6.68
N ALA A 117 3.22 -3.18 -6.79
CA ALA A 117 2.85 -2.53 -8.04
C ALA A 117 4.06 -1.97 -8.80
N VAL A 118 4.99 -1.29 -8.12
CA VAL A 118 6.13 -0.60 -8.76
C VAL A 118 7.44 -1.40 -8.81
N ALA A 119 7.43 -2.68 -8.40
CA ALA A 119 8.66 -3.49 -8.26
C ALA A 119 9.63 -3.41 -9.47
N PHE A 120 9.07 -3.42 -10.69
CA PHE A 120 9.81 -3.37 -11.96
C PHE A 120 9.61 -2.07 -12.74
N ALA A 121 8.99 -1.06 -12.13
CA ALA A 121 8.74 0.22 -12.77
C ALA A 121 10.01 1.10 -12.78
N PRO A 122 10.10 2.08 -13.69
CA PRO A 122 11.14 3.11 -13.66
C PRO A 122 11.16 3.89 -12.32
N PRO A 123 12.29 4.54 -11.95
CA PRO A 123 12.38 5.33 -10.72
C PRO A 123 11.26 6.36 -10.56
N ALA A 124 10.90 7.06 -11.63
CA ALA A 124 9.84 8.07 -11.60
C ALA A 124 8.47 7.51 -11.15
N ASP A 125 8.13 6.27 -11.53
CA ASP A 125 6.88 5.63 -11.09
C ASP A 125 6.97 5.12 -9.65
N LYS A 126 8.16 4.73 -9.20
CA LYS A 126 8.40 4.36 -7.79
C LYS A 126 8.20 5.58 -6.88
N ASP A 127 8.75 6.72 -7.28
CA ASP A 127 8.61 7.99 -6.56
C ASP A 127 7.15 8.45 -6.56
N ARG A 128 6.47 8.42 -7.72
CA ARG A 128 5.03 8.72 -7.83
C ARG A 128 4.18 7.84 -6.91
N GLY A 129 4.49 6.54 -6.86
CA GLY A 129 3.81 5.60 -5.96
C GLY A 129 4.06 5.91 -4.48
N ALA A 130 5.28 6.29 -4.12
CA ALA A 130 5.64 6.66 -2.75
C ALA A 130 4.95 7.96 -2.31
N ASP A 131 4.93 8.98 -3.17
CA ASP A 131 4.27 10.26 -2.92
C ASP A 131 2.76 10.09 -2.75
N LEU A 132 2.13 9.26 -3.58
CA LEU A 132 0.71 8.97 -3.48
C LEU A 132 0.37 8.21 -2.19
N LEU A 133 1.19 7.24 -1.81
CA LEU A 133 1.06 6.53 -0.54
C LEU A 133 1.17 7.48 0.65
N ASN A 134 2.18 8.35 0.67
CA ASN A 134 2.38 9.33 1.74
C ASN A 134 1.20 10.30 1.81
N SER A 135 0.72 10.78 0.67
CA SER A 135 -0.46 11.65 0.60
C SER A 135 -1.70 10.98 1.18
N LEU A 136 -1.92 9.70 0.89
CA LEU A 136 -3.05 8.95 1.44
C LEU A 136 -2.94 8.78 2.95
N ILE A 137 -1.76 8.40 3.46
CA ILE A 137 -1.52 8.23 4.90
C ILE A 137 -1.76 9.54 5.66
N LEU A 138 -1.21 10.64 5.17
CA LEU A 138 -1.41 11.97 5.77
C LEU A 138 -2.88 12.38 5.71
N SER A 139 -3.57 12.09 4.60
CA SER A 139 -5.01 12.38 4.45
C SER A 139 -5.85 11.62 5.48
N TYR A 140 -5.51 10.36 5.73
CA TYR A 140 -6.13 9.53 6.75
C TYR A 140 -5.91 10.07 8.16
N GLN A 141 -4.67 10.43 8.51
CA GLN A 141 -4.35 11.00 9.83
C GLN A 141 -5.10 12.31 10.07
N LYS A 142 -5.15 13.18 9.05
CA LYS A 142 -5.90 14.43 9.15
C LYS A 142 -7.40 14.19 9.29
N LEU A 143 -7.95 13.22 8.56
CA LEU A 143 -9.36 12.85 8.67
C LEU A 143 -9.69 12.33 10.08
N ASP A 144 -8.81 11.49 10.63
CA ASP A 144 -8.93 10.97 11.99
C ASP A 144 -9.03 12.12 13.01
N SER A 145 -8.08 13.06 12.97
CA SER A 145 -8.07 14.22 13.87
C SER A 145 -9.30 15.10 13.78
N GLU A 146 -9.84 15.34 12.57
CA GLU A 146 -11.08 16.13 12.42
C GLU A 146 -12.31 15.37 12.96
N LEU A 147 -12.34 14.05 12.84
CA LEU A 147 -13.41 13.21 13.38
C LEU A 147 -13.34 13.10 14.91
N GLU A 148 -12.14 13.05 15.50
CA GLU A 148 -11.95 13.16 16.95
C GLU A 148 -12.43 14.52 17.47
N ALA A 149 -12.01 15.61 16.83
CA ALA A 149 -12.48 16.95 17.20
C ALA A 149 -14.01 17.12 17.04
N ALA A 150 -14.61 16.46 16.06
CA ALA A 150 -16.06 16.43 15.90
C ALA A 150 -16.75 15.60 17.00
N ALA A 151 -16.13 14.49 17.44
CA ALA A 151 -16.62 13.67 18.54
C ALA A 151 -16.62 14.42 19.87
N ASP A 152 -15.65 15.32 20.07
CA ASP A 152 -15.54 16.19 21.24
C ASP A 152 -16.50 17.39 21.22
N GLY A 153 -17.37 17.49 20.21
CA GLY A 153 -18.42 18.51 20.10
C GLY A 153 -18.04 19.74 19.26
N GLY A 154 -16.95 19.68 18.49
CA GLY A 154 -16.59 20.74 17.55
C GLY A 154 -17.52 20.80 16.34
N ALA A 155 -18.49 21.72 16.33
CA ALA A 155 -19.45 21.86 15.22
C ALA A 155 -18.77 22.07 13.85
N GLU A 156 -17.77 22.95 13.77
CA GLU A 156 -17.00 23.17 12.53
C GLU A 156 -16.10 21.98 12.15
N ALA A 157 -15.75 21.13 13.12
CA ALA A 157 -14.90 19.96 12.87
C ALA A 157 -15.66 18.91 12.05
N ARG A 158 -16.99 18.83 12.17
CA ARG A 158 -17.81 17.93 11.35
C ARG A 158 -17.75 18.30 9.87
N ASP A 159 -17.85 19.59 9.56
CA ASP A 159 -17.75 20.08 8.18
C ASP A 159 -16.36 19.84 7.60
N ARG A 160 -15.31 20.08 8.39
CA ARG A 160 -13.93 19.77 7.99
C ARG A 160 -13.70 18.28 7.80
N ALA A 161 -14.24 17.43 8.68
CA ALA A 161 -14.19 15.98 8.53
C ALA A 161 -14.87 15.53 7.24
N GLN A 162 -15.99 16.15 6.85
CA GLN A 162 -16.66 15.83 5.58
C GLN A 162 -15.80 16.21 4.36
N GLN A 163 -15.19 17.39 4.37
CA GLN A 163 -14.28 17.82 3.31
C GLN A 163 -13.05 16.91 3.23
N GLN A 164 -12.47 16.57 4.38
CA GLN A 164 -11.30 15.73 4.49
C GLN A 164 -11.59 14.28 4.08
N LEU A 165 -12.80 13.78 4.34
CA LEU A 165 -13.26 12.47 3.90
C LEU A 165 -13.37 12.39 2.38
N ALA A 166 -13.95 13.42 1.76
CA ALA A 166 -14.02 13.51 0.30
C ALA A 166 -12.62 13.54 -0.34
N SER A 167 -11.70 14.32 0.25
CA SER A 167 -10.29 14.35 -0.19
C SER A 167 -9.61 13.00 -0.05
N THR A 168 -9.79 12.32 1.09
CA THR A 168 -9.23 10.98 1.35
C THR A 168 -9.75 9.96 0.34
N LEU A 169 -11.05 9.98 0.06
CA LEU A 169 -11.67 9.10 -0.93
C LEU A 169 -11.12 9.33 -2.34
N GLN A 170 -10.92 10.59 -2.74
CA GLN A 170 -10.31 10.93 -4.02
C GLN A 170 -8.89 10.37 -4.15
N ILE A 171 -8.06 10.50 -3.10
CA ILE A 171 -6.71 9.94 -3.10
C ILE A 171 -6.76 8.41 -3.13
N ALA A 172 -7.70 7.78 -2.45
CA ALA A 172 -7.88 6.32 -2.48
C ALA A 172 -8.26 5.80 -3.89
N TYR A 173 -9.10 6.52 -4.63
CA TYR A 173 -9.36 6.19 -6.05
C TYR A 173 -8.15 6.45 -6.94
N ALA A 174 -7.41 7.54 -6.72
CA ALA A 174 -6.18 7.81 -7.46
C ALA A 174 -5.14 6.70 -7.23
N MET A 175 -5.05 6.16 -6.01
CA MET A 175 -4.16 5.04 -5.68
C MET A 175 -4.57 3.75 -6.39
N GLU A 176 -5.87 3.43 -6.47
CA GLU A 176 -6.33 2.30 -7.28
C GLU A 176 -6.01 2.52 -8.77
N GLY A 177 -6.26 3.71 -9.30
CA GLY A 177 -5.97 4.07 -10.68
C GLY A 177 -4.50 3.89 -11.02
N PHE A 178 -3.61 4.41 -10.17
CA PHE A 178 -2.17 4.21 -10.29
C PHE A 178 -1.78 2.73 -10.26
N VAL A 179 -2.31 1.95 -9.31
CA VAL A 179 -2.02 0.52 -9.19
C VAL A 179 -2.49 -0.24 -10.45
N ARG A 180 -3.66 0.11 -11.00
CA ARG A 180 -4.15 -0.44 -12.27
C ARG A 180 -3.24 -0.10 -13.44
N GLU A 181 -2.84 1.16 -13.56
CA GLU A 181 -1.90 1.65 -14.58
C GLU A 181 -0.60 0.82 -14.55
N MET A 182 -0.05 0.58 -13.36
CA MET A 182 1.15 -0.23 -13.20
C MET A 182 0.96 -1.68 -13.65
N PHE A 183 -0.21 -2.28 -13.49
CA PHE A 183 -0.48 -3.63 -13.99
C PHE A 183 -0.81 -3.68 -15.49
N SER A 184 -1.33 -2.60 -16.05
CA SER A 184 -1.63 -2.51 -17.49
C SER A 184 -0.39 -2.18 -18.32
N ALA A 185 0.60 -1.50 -17.75
CA ALA A 185 1.88 -1.19 -18.38
C ALA A 185 2.89 -2.37 -18.37
N MET A 186 2.52 -3.51 -17.77
CA MET A 186 3.30 -4.76 -17.74
C MET A 186 2.80 -5.77 -18.77
#